data_AF-A0A1G8W3R7-F1
#
_entry.id   AF-A0A1G8W3R7-F1
#
_cell.length_a   1.000
_cell.length_b   1.000
_cell.length_c   1.000
_cell.angle_alpha   90.00
_cell.angle_beta   90.00
_cell.angle_gamma   90.00
#
_symmetry.space_group_name_H-M   'P 1'
#
loop_
_entity.id
_entity.type
_entity.pdbx_description
1 polymer ?
#
loop_
_entity_poly.entity_id
_entity_poly.type
_entity_poly.pdbx_seq_one_letter_code
_entity_poly.pdbx_strand_id
1 'polypeptide(L)'
;MKKLLILSVLIFSSYFAFAQSGNTKMMEMLKKMQNNNGKIMLVIEGKTFSEKSSFFQTPKGKFVLSTNMATATNTFAIVLPKKESGNYPFSTDKKEATTFVTRSGMYEVKSGTIRLINSGGKISGTFTGKAQKFIGKSGNQKPQGDLIPFSGSFSGLTE
;
A
#
# COMPACT_ATOMS: atom_id res chain seq x y z
N MET A 1 15.44 -2.85 27.93
CA MET A 1 16.36 -2.10 27.04
C MET A 1 16.33 -2.72 25.66
N LYS A 2 15.88 -1.93 24.66
CA LYS A 2 16.26 -1.89 23.23
C LYS A 2 16.43 -3.20 22.44
N LYS A 3 15.85 -3.18 21.22
CA LYS A 3 16.07 -4.00 20.00
C LYS A 3 14.94 -5.03 19.78
N LEU A 4 14.19 -5.08 18.66
CA LEU A 4 14.46 -4.61 17.30
C LEU A 4 13.13 -4.54 16.48
N LEU A 5 12.77 -3.33 16.05
CA LEU A 5 11.75 -3.01 15.03
C LEU A 5 12.32 -3.31 13.63
N ILE A 6 12.12 -4.49 13.04
CA ILE A 6 12.51 -4.74 11.64
C ILE A 6 11.53 -5.70 10.98
N LEU A 7 10.41 -5.17 10.49
CA LEU A 7 9.77 -5.66 9.25
C LEU A 7 8.85 -4.62 8.60
N SER A 8 8.45 -3.61 9.38
CA SER A 8 7.90 -2.32 8.89
C SER A 8 8.98 -1.32 8.43
N VAL A 9 10.26 -1.70 8.45
CA VAL A 9 11.41 -0.80 8.20
C VAL A 9 11.86 -0.75 6.73
N LEU A 10 11.45 -1.67 5.86
CA LEU A 10 11.93 -1.64 4.47
C LEU A 10 11.27 -0.55 3.59
N ILE A 11 10.15 0.02 4.04
CA ILE A 11 9.57 1.24 3.44
C ILE A 11 10.08 2.51 4.16
N PHE A 12 10.68 2.38 5.36
CA PHE A 12 11.03 3.51 6.25
C PHE A 12 12.53 3.69 6.56
N SER A 13 13.45 2.82 6.15
CA SER A 13 14.89 3.02 6.39
C SER A 13 15.52 4.16 5.59
N SER A 14 14.81 4.71 4.60
CA SER A 14 15.18 6.01 3.98
C SER A 14 14.45 7.21 4.57
N TYR A 15 13.63 7.05 5.61
CA TYR A 15 12.83 8.13 6.20
C TYR A 15 13.31 8.57 7.59
N PHE A 16 14.09 7.77 8.30
CA PHE A 16 14.49 8.07 9.69
C PHE A 16 15.91 8.63 9.87
N ALA A 17 16.64 8.93 8.79
CA ALA A 17 17.97 9.50 8.86
C ALA A 17 18.00 11.03 8.63
N PHE A 18 16.94 11.79 8.93
CA PHE A 18 17.00 13.27 8.93
C PHE A 18 16.07 13.86 9.99
N ALA A 19 16.30 13.50 11.25
CA ALA A 19 15.73 14.19 12.39
C ALA A 19 16.53 15.50 12.63
N GLN A 20 16.17 16.59 11.93
CA GLN A 20 16.19 17.94 12.51
C GLN A 20 15.60 19.08 11.65
N SER A 21 15.15 18.87 10.40
CA SER A 21 14.53 19.95 9.60
C SER A 21 13.35 19.56 8.68
N GLY A 22 12.87 18.31 8.70
CA GLY A 22 11.89 17.79 7.73
C GLY A 22 10.40 17.85 8.13
N ASN A 23 10.03 18.53 9.21
CA ASN A 23 8.75 18.29 9.90
C ASN A 23 7.52 18.86 9.14
N THR A 24 7.64 19.97 8.40
CA THR A 24 6.48 20.61 7.76
C THR A 24 5.90 19.76 6.63
N LYS A 25 6.74 19.27 5.72
CA LYS A 25 6.29 18.46 4.57
C LYS A 25 5.72 17.10 5.00
N MET A 26 6.30 16.51 6.04
CA MET A 26 5.81 15.27 6.62
C MET A 26 4.47 15.48 7.32
N MET A 27 4.32 16.55 8.11
CA MET A 27 3.07 16.89 8.78
C MET A 27 1.96 17.28 7.78
N GLU A 28 2.28 17.99 6.70
CA GLU A 28 1.35 18.26 5.60
C GLU A 28 0.91 16.98 4.91
N MET A 29 1.83 16.05 4.66
CA MET A 29 1.52 14.75 4.08
C MET A 29 0.62 13.94 5.02
N LEU A 30 0.89 13.95 6.33
CA LEU A 30 0.06 13.29 7.33
C LEU A 30 -1.36 13.90 7.40
N LYS A 31 -1.45 15.23 7.35
CA LYS A 31 -2.71 15.98 7.34
C LYS A 31 -3.51 15.71 6.06
N LYS A 32 -2.84 15.64 4.90
CA LYS A 32 -3.46 15.21 3.63
C LYS A 32 -4.01 13.79 3.73
N MET A 33 -3.29 12.86 4.36
CA MET A 33 -3.79 11.50 4.57
C MET A 33 -5.02 11.45 5.49
N GLN A 34 -5.05 12.29 6.53
CA GLN A 34 -6.18 12.38 7.46
C GLN A 34 -7.45 12.97 6.82
N ASN A 35 -7.29 13.93 5.91
CA ASN A 35 -8.42 14.65 5.28
C ASN A 35 -8.94 13.98 3.99
N ASN A 36 -8.30 12.91 3.51
CA ASN A 36 -8.71 12.22 2.29
C ASN A 36 -9.87 11.24 2.58
N ASN A 37 -10.98 11.37 1.85
CA ASN A 37 -12.15 10.50 1.96
C ASN A 37 -12.07 9.26 1.05
N GLY A 38 -10.91 9.04 0.43
CA GLY A 38 -10.68 7.89 -0.44
C GLY A 38 -10.90 6.57 0.28
N LYS A 39 -11.37 5.58 -0.47
CA LYS A 39 -11.60 4.21 0.02
C LYS A 39 -10.86 3.23 -0.86
N ILE A 40 -10.35 2.19 -0.23
CA ILE A 40 -9.77 1.02 -0.89
C ILE A 40 -10.43 -0.23 -0.35
N MET A 41 -10.75 -1.15 -1.25
CA MET A 41 -11.35 -2.43 -0.95
C MET A 41 -10.47 -3.55 -1.51
N LEU A 42 -10.25 -4.59 -0.72
CA LEU A 42 -9.52 -5.81 -1.08
C LEU A 42 -10.42 -7.02 -0.83
N VAL A 43 -10.53 -7.89 -1.82
CA VAL A 43 -11.13 -9.21 -1.72
C VAL A 43 -10.02 -10.25 -1.88
N ILE A 44 -9.79 -11.05 -0.84
CA ILE A 44 -8.77 -12.11 -0.83
C ILE A 44 -9.22 -13.24 0.11
N GLU A 45 -9.01 -14.50 -0.29
CA GLU A 45 -9.48 -15.68 0.45
C GLU A 45 -10.99 -15.63 0.78
N GLY A 46 -11.82 -15.10 -0.12
CA GLY A 46 -13.26 -14.96 0.08
C GLY A 46 -13.69 -13.92 1.12
N LYS A 47 -12.75 -13.13 1.66
CA LYS A 47 -13.02 -12.05 2.62
C LYS A 47 -12.86 -10.68 1.97
N THR A 48 -13.74 -9.75 2.33
CA THR A 48 -13.69 -8.36 1.90
C THR A 48 -13.20 -7.47 3.03
N PHE A 49 -12.16 -6.67 2.74
CA PHE A 49 -11.59 -5.68 3.64
C PHE A 49 -11.73 -4.30 2.99
N SER A 50 -12.23 -3.31 3.74
CA SER A 50 -12.39 -1.94 3.25
C SER A 50 -11.75 -0.98 4.24
N GLU A 51 -10.97 -0.04 3.72
CA GLU A 51 -10.21 0.91 4.53
C GLU A 51 -10.26 2.30 3.91
N LYS A 52 -10.13 3.33 4.76
CA LYS A 52 -9.82 4.69 4.26
C LYS A 52 -8.43 4.68 3.64
N SER A 53 -8.26 5.43 2.56
CA SER A 53 -7.02 5.43 1.80
C SER A 53 -6.65 6.82 1.29
N SER A 54 -5.40 6.93 0.85
CA SER A 54 -4.83 8.14 0.30
C SER A 54 -3.91 7.79 -0.86
N PHE A 55 -3.82 8.71 -1.79
CA PHE A 55 -2.95 8.62 -2.95
C PHE A 55 -1.94 9.76 -2.88
N PHE A 56 -0.65 9.46 -2.97
CA PHE A 56 0.39 10.47 -2.86
C PHE A 56 1.64 10.07 -3.65
N GLN A 57 2.47 11.06 -3.95
CA GLN A 57 3.77 10.85 -4.54
C GLN A 57 4.84 10.84 -3.44
N THR A 58 5.68 9.80 -3.45
CA THR A 58 6.87 9.71 -2.60
C THR A 58 7.91 10.75 -3.02
N PRO A 59 8.88 11.09 -2.15
CA PRO A 59 10.00 11.97 -2.52
C PRO A 59 10.83 11.46 -3.71
N LYS A 60 10.80 10.15 -4.00
CA LYS A 60 11.46 9.52 -5.14
C LYS A 60 10.62 9.54 -6.43
N GLY A 61 9.48 10.24 -6.43
CA GLY A 61 8.61 10.39 -7.59
C GLY A 61 7.63 9.24 -7.83
N LYS A 62 7.64 8.18 -7.00
CA LYS A 62 6.72 7.03 -7.12
C LYS A 62 5.35 7.36 -6.54
N PHE A 63 4.29 6.87 -7.18
CA PHE A 63 2.94 7.01 -6.68
C PHE A 63 2.56 5.84 -5.77
N VAL A 64 1.94 6.14 -4.63
CA VAL A 64 1.54 5.14 -3.66
C VAL A 64 0.08 5.37 -3.29
N LEU A 65 -0.70 4.30 -3.42
CA LEU A 65 -2.03 4.18 -2.83
C LEU A 65 -1.87 3.40 -1.52
N SER A 66 -2.15 4.07 -0.40
CA SER A 66 -2.02 3.46 0.93
C SER A 66 -3.27 3.65 1.76
N THR A 67 -3.55 2.69 2.63
CA THR A 67 -4.51 2.87 3.73
C THR A 67 -4.05 3.96 4.70
N ASN A 68 -5.00 4.68 5.30
CA ASN A 68 -4.71 5.68 6.33
C ASN A 68 -4.32 4.98 7.65
N MET A 69 -3.03 5.03 7.98
CA MET A 69 -2.46 4.31 9.13
C MET A 69 -2.98 4.77 10.50
N ALA A 70 -3.56 5.97 10.63
CA ALA A 70 -4.02 6.47 11.92
C ALA A 70 -5.26 5.72 12.45
N THR A 71 -6.03 5.09 11.56
CA THR A 71 -7.31 4.46 11.92
C THR A 71 -7.52 3.09 11.28
N ALA A 72 -6.61 2.66 10.39
CA ALA A 72 -6.81 1.45 9.61
C ALA A 72 -6.64 0.17 10.44
N THR A 73 -7.55 -0.79 10.22
CA THR A 73 -7.46 -2.12 10.83
C THR A 73 -6.66 -3.11 10.00
N ASN A 74 -6.50 -2.81 8.71
CA ASN A 74 -5.71 -3.53 7.73
C ASN A 74 -4.84 -2.51 6.97
N THR A 75 -3.61 -2.88 6.63
CA THR A 75 -2.69 -1.99 5.92
C THR A 75 -2.50 -2.47 4.49
N PHE A 76 -2.82 -1.63 3.51
CA PHE A 76 -2.55 -1.89 2.10
C PHE A 76 -1.59 -0.82 1.59
N ALA A 77 -0.56 -1.25 0.86
CA ALA A 77 0.36 -0.37 0.18
C ALA A 77 0.52 -0.85 -1.26
N ILE A 78 -0.01 -0.07 -2.20
CA ILE A 78 0.05 -0.35 -3.63
C ILE A 78 0.95 0.70 -4.30
N VAL A 79 2.01 0.23 -4.94
CA VAL A 79 2.91 1.09 -5.71
C VAL A 79 2.44 1.17 -7.16
N LEU A 80 2.33 2.40 -7.68
CA LEU A 80 1.92 2.70 -9.04
C LEU A 80 3.08 3.34 -9.80
N PRO A 81 3.33 2.92 -11.05
CA PRO A 81 4.42 3.48 -11.86
C PRO A 81 4.11 4.90 -12.34
N LYS A 82 2.82 5.24 -12.49
CA LYS A 82 2.31 6.44 -13.17
C LYS A 82 0.96 6.86 -12.57
N LYS A 83 0.58 8.13 -12.74
CA LYS A 83 -0.70 8.68 -12.25
C LYS A 83 -1.76 8.84 -13.34
N GLU A 84 -1.37 8.69 -14.59
CA GLU A 84 -2.25 8.79 -15.75
C GLU A 84 -3.19 7.59 -15.82
N SER A 85 -4.38 7.81 -16.38
CA SER A 85 -5.33 6.71 -16.63
C SER A 85 -4.68 5.63 -17.49
N GLY A 86 -4.88 4.37 -17.14
CA GLY A 86 -4.26 3.25 -17.85
C GLY A 86 -4.36 1.93 -17.11
N ASN A 87 -3.85 0.87 -17.74
CA ASN A 87 -3.69 -0.45 -17.14
C ASN A 87 -2.21 -0.70 -16.92
N TYR A 88 -1.82 -0.96 -15.68
CA TYR A 88 -0.42 -1.16 -15.30
C TYR A 88 -0.22 -2.52 -14.65
N PRO A 89 0.88 -3.23 -14.94
CA PRO A 89 1.26 -4.38 -14.15
C PRO A 89 1.68 -3.93 -12.75
N PHE A 90 1.48 -4.79 -11.76
CA PHE A 90 2.13 -4.59 -10.45
C PHE A 90 3.65 -4.68 -10.57
N SER A 91 4.36 -3.94 -9.72
CA SER A 91 5.81 -4.04 -9.63
C SER A 91 6.22 -5.45 -9.19
N THR A 92 7.20 -6.02 -9.88
CA THR A 92 7.87 -7.27 -9.49
C THR A 92 9.17 -7.01 -8.71
N ASP A 93 9.55 -5.74 -8.52
CA ASP A 93 10.69 -5.38 -7.69
C ASP A 93 10.35 -5.62 -6.22
N LYS A 94 11.13 -6.46 -5.55
CA LYS A 94 11.00 -6.76 -4.12
C LYS A 94 11.08 -5.51 -3.23
N LYS A 95 11.73 -4.44 -3.70
CA LYS A 95 11.85 -3.16 -2.98
C LYS A 95 10.64 -2.24 -3.16
N GLU A 96 9.79 -2.52 -4.15
CA GLU A 96 8.59 -1.73 -4.48
C GLU A 96 7.34 -2.63 -4.52
N ALA A 97 7.38 -3.75 -3.81
CA ALA A 97 6.33 -4.75 -3.84
C ALA A 97 5.04 -4.23 -3.19
N THR A 98 3.91 -4.47 -3.87
CA THR A 98 2.59 -4.25 -3.29
C THR A 98 2.35 -5.27 -2.18
N THR A 99 1.89 -4.78 -1.02
CA THR A 99 1.63 -5.63 0.15
C THR A 99 0.28 -5.36 0.78
N PHE A 100 -0.33 -6.42 1.31
CA PHE A 100 -1.54 -6.37 2.11
C PHE A 100 -1.29 -7.03 3.45
N VAL A 101 -1.50 -6.30 4.54
CA VAL A 101 -1.47 -6.82 5.89
C VAL A 101 -2.89 -6.75 6.43
N THR A 102 -3.53 -7.90 6.56
CA THR A 102 -4.87 -8.01 7.11
C THR A 102 -4.84 -8.75 8.43
N ARG A 103 -5.97 -8.72 9.14
CA ARG A 103 -6.19 -9.61 10.30
C ARG A 103 -6.04 -11.11 9.96
N SER A 104 -6.14 -11.48 8.68
CA SER A 104 -6.02 -12.88 8.23
C SER A 104 -4.61 -13.26 7.77
N GLY A 105 -3.67 -12.32 7.70
CA GLY A 105 -2.28 -12.60 7.32
C GLY A 105 -1.61 -11.47 6.54
N MET A 106 -0.35 -11.71 6.20
CA MET A 106 0.43 -10.84 5.33
C MET A 106 0.52 -11.44 3.94
N TYR A 107 0.31 -10.61 2.92
CA TYR A 107 0.30 -11.00 1.52
C TYR A 107 1.25 -10.09 0.75
N GLU A 108 2.12 -10.70 -0.06
CA GLU A 108 2.95 -10.00 -1.02
C GLU A 108 2.44 -10.30 -2.43
N VAL A 109 2.09 -9.28 -3.20
CA VAL A 109 1.61 -9.46 -4.57
C VAL A 109 2.76 -9.95 -5.45
N LYS A 110 2.52 -11.04 -6.19
CA LYS A 110 3.52 -11.63 -7.10
C LYS A 110 3.22 -11.36 -8.57
N SER A 111 1.95 -11.14 -8.90
CA SER A 111 1.51 -10.81 -10.27
C SER A 111 0.13 -10.18 -10.25
N GLY A 112 -0.20 -9.44 -11.32
CA GLY A 112 -1.52 -8.85 -11.51
C GLY A 112 -1.45 -7.50 -12.21
N THR A 113 -2.61 -6.86 -12.29
CA THR A 113 -2.76 -5.56 -12.94
C THR A 113 -3.62 -4.62 -12.10
N ILE A 114 -3.38 -3.34 -12.29
CA ILE A 114 -4.15 -2.24 -11.74
C ILE A 114 -4.63 -1.34 -12.88
N ARG A 115 -5.94 -1.14 -12.95
CA ARG A 115 -6.56 -0.16 -13.83
C ARG A 115 -6.76 1.14 -13.06
N LEU A 116 -6.07 2.18 -13.48
CA LEU A 116 -6.14 3.52 -12.90
C LEU A 116 -7.02 4.41 -13.80
N ILE A 117 -7.87 5.22 -13.17
CA ILE A 117 -8.61 6.32 -13.78
C ILE A 117 -8.24 7.58 -13.01
N ASN A 118 -7.68 8.55 -13.71
CA ASN A 118 -7.45 9.90 -13.25
C ASN A 118 -8.28 10.86 -14.10
N SER A 119 -9.33 11.41 -13.49
CA SER A 119 -10.25 12.37 -14.15
C SER A 119 -10.17 13.71 -13.42
N GLY A 120 -9.28 14.58 -13.87
CA GLY A 120 -9.10 15.92 -13.29
C GLY A 120 -8.66 15.88 -11.82
N GLY A 121 -7.73 14.98 -11.47
CA GLY A 121 -7.22 14.82 -10.10
C GLY A 121 -8.07 13.93 -9.19
N LYS A 122 -9.22 13.44 -9.67
CA LYS A 122 -10.01 12.41 -8.99
C LYS A 122 -9.53 11.03 -9.42
N ILE A 123 -9.00 10.28 -8.46
CA ILE A 123 -8.37 8.99 -8.66
C ILE A 123 -9.34 7.86 -8.26
N SER A 124 -9.50 6.89 -9.15
CA SER A 124 -10.28 5.66 -8.92
C SER A 124 -9.73 4.51 -9.77
N GLY A 125 -10.17 3.28 -9.49
CA GLY A 125 -9.68 2.14 -10.24
C GLY A 125 -10.04 0.79 -9.64
N THR A 126 -9.54 -0.23 -10.30
CA THR A 126 -9.68 -1.64 -9.90
C THR A 126 -8.34 -2.35 -10.02
N PHE A 127 -8.19 -3.44 -9.29
CA PHE A 127 -7.01 -4.28 -9.40
C PHE A 127 -7.35 -5.75 -9.22
N THR A 128 -6.55 -6.61 -9.83
CA THR A 128 -6.67 -8.07 -9.70
C THR A 128 -5.29 -8.70 -9.79
N GLY A 129 -5.10 -9.87 -9.19
CA GLY A 129 -3.82 -10.54 -9.25
C GLY A 129 -3.73 -11.80 -8.41
N LYS A 130 -2.49 -12.22 -8.16
CA LYS A 130 -2.16 -13.33 -7.26
C LYS A 130 -1.10 -12.89 -6.25
N ALA A 131 -1.29 -13.28 -5.00
CA ALA A 131 -0.42 -12.92 -3.89
C ALA A 131 0.07 -14.17 -3.14
N GLN A 132 1.30 -14.11 -2.64
CA GLN A 132 1.84 -15.11 -1.73
C GLN A 132 1.46 -14.73 -0.30
N LYS A 133 0.80 -15.64 0.42
CA LYS A 133 0.58 -15.49 1.86
C LYS A 133 1.85 -15.83 2.63
N PHE A 134 2.12 -15.07 3.69
CA PHE A 134 3.23 -15.29 4.59
C PHE A 134 2.72 -15.50 6.02
N ILE A 135 3.29 -16.50 6.70
CA ILE A 135 3.00 -16.83 8.10
C ILE A 135 4.28 -16.88 8.93
N GLY A 136 4.13 -16.73 10.23
CA GLY A 136 5.24 -16.76 11.18
C GLY A 136 5.44 -15.42 11.90
N LYS A 137 6.39 -15.42 12.83
CA LYS A 137 6.73 -14.21 13.59
C LYS A 137 7.52 -13.24 12.72
N SER A 138 7.42 -11.96 13.06
CA SER A 138 8.23 -10.89 12.45
C SER A 138 9.71 -11.30 12.44
N GLY A 139 10.35 -11.24 11.27
CA GLY A 139 11.75 -11.65 11.05
C GLY A 139 11.98 -13.13 10.65
N ASN A 140 10.96 -13.99 10.71
CA ASN A 140 11.04 -15.38 10.23
C ASN A 140 9.75 -15.81 9.51
N GLN A 141 9.21 -14.90 8.72
CA GLN A 141 8.02 -15.18 7.91
C GLN A 141 8.40 -16.06 6.73
N LYS A 142 7.57 -17.08 6.46
CA LYS A 142 7.76 -18.01 5.34
C LYS A 142 6.55 -17.99 4.42
N PRO A 143 6.74 -18.18 3.11
CA PRO A 143 5.64 -18.33 2.18
C PRO A 143 4.79 -19.55 2.57
N GLN A 144 3.48 -19.40 2.50
CA GLN A 144 2.50 -20.45 2.78
C GLN A 144 1.68 -20.75 1.53
N GLY A 145 1.72 -22.01 1.11
CA GLY A 145 0.85 -22.53 0.05
C GLY A 145 1.02 -21.86 -1.31
N ASP A 146 0.05 -22.12 -2.18
CA ASP A 146 0.00 -21.57 -3.53
C ASP A 146 -0.33 -20.08 -3.54
N LEU A 147 -0.14 -19.46 -4.71
CA LEU A 147 -0.52 -18.07 -4.91
C LEU A 147 -2.05 -17.90 -4.87
N ILE A 148 -2.49 -16.98 -4.02
CA ILE A 148 -3.89 -16.73 -3.73
C ILE A 148 -4.43 -15.63 -4.64
N PRO A 149 -5.53 -15.87 -5.37
CA PRO A 149 -6.15 -14.82 -6.18
C PRO A 149 -6.72 -13.71 -5.29
N PHE A 150 -6.59 -12.48 -5.77
CA PHE A 150 -7.21 -11.32 -5.12
C PHE A 150 -7.79 -10.37 -6.17
N SER A 151 -8.72 -9.54 -5.72
CA SER A 151 -9.25 -8.42 -6.48
C SER A 151 -9.56 -7.26 -5.56
N GLY A 152 -9.85 -6.10 -6.13
CA GLY A 152 -10.23 -4.94 -5.34
C GLY A 152 -10.46 -3.71 -6.17
N SER A 153 -10.80 -2.64 -5.46
CA SER A 153 -11.11 -1.35 -6.06
C SER A 153 -10.70 -0.21 -5.14
N PHE A 154 -10.59 0.98 -5.72
CA PHE A 154 -10.37 2.21 -4.99
C PHE A 154 -11.08 3.37 -5.66
N SER A 155 -11.50 4.35 -4.86
CA SER A 155 -12.27 5.50 -5.34
C SER A 155 -12.26 6.65 -4.35
N GLY A 156 -12.65 7.84 -4.82
CA GLY A 156 -12.78 9.02 -3.96
C GLY A 156 -11.45 9.59 -3.49
N LEU A 157 -10.35 9.22 -4.16
CA LEU A 157 -9.01 9.70 -3.87
C LEU A 157 -8.74 10.99 -4.63
N THR A 158 -8.00 11.89 -4.00
CA THR A 158 -7.48 13.12 -4.61
C THR A 158 -5.96 13.23 -4.40
N GLU A 159 -5.28 13.91 -5.34
CA GLU A 159 -3.86 14.29 -5.26
C GLU A 159 -3.58 15.44 -4.25
#